data_AF-A0A538PJA2-F1
#
_entry.id   AF-A0A538PJA2-F1
#
_cell.length_a   1.000
_cell.length_b   1.000
_cell.length_c   1.000
_cell.angle_alpha   90.00
_cell.angle_beta   90.00
_cell.angle_gamma   90.00
#
_symmetry.space_group_name_H-M   'P 1'
#
loop_
_entity.id
_entity.type
_entity.pdbx_description
1 polymer ?
#
loop_
_entity_poly.entity_id
_entity_poly.type
_entity_poly.pdbx_seq_one_letter_code
_entity_poly.pdbx_strand_id
1 'polypeptide(L)'
;MELLARWVLGYHGCTAALATEIMSGERPINAWPPSRNPYDWLGSGIYFWEHDPGRAMKWAQQRYGSSAAIVGAIIQLGRCFDLLDVDFTSKLLPAYEQEKQEADVAGRRLPTNRGRDDDVGGRYLDCRVINACLQALPSFQVVRGAFREGEPAFPSGQIFRESHIQIAVRDPRCILGVFRPT
;
A
#
# COMPACT_ATOMS: atom_id res chain seq x y z
N MET A 1 10.56 -20.74 -11.37
CA MET A 1 10.77 -20.15 -10.04
C MET A 1 11.92 -19.17 -10.20
N GLU A 2 11.63 -17.86 -10.26
CA GLU A 2 12.71 -16.86 -10.43
C GLU A 2 13.65 -16.92 -9.23
N LEU A 3 14.95 -17.04 -9.50
CA LEU A 3 16.03 -17.35 -8.57
C LEU A 3 16.40 -16.19 -7.61
N LEU A 4 15.57 -15.15 -7.51
CA LEU A 4 15.70 -14.02 -6.58
C LEU A 4 14.36 -13.69 -5.93
N ALA A 5 13.60 -14.70 -5.49
CA ALA A 5 12.33 -14.48 -4.82
C ALA A 5 12.56 -13.78 -3.46
N ARG A 6 12.49 -12.45 -3.44
CA ARG A 6 12.49 -11.66 -2.20
C ARG A 6 11.13 -11.83 -1.53
N TRP A 7 11.14 -12.41 -0.34
CA TRP A 7 9.96 -12.53 0.51
C TRP A 7 10.07 -11.55 1.67
N VAL A 8 8.92 -11.03 2.09
CA VAL A 8 8.80 -10.13 3.23
C VAL A 8 7.63 -10.55 4.11
N LEU A 9 7.64 -10.13 5.37
CA LEU A 9 6.48 -10.26 6.24
C LEU A 9 5.66 -8.97 6.11
N GLY A 10 4.40 -9.12 5.73
CA GLY A 10 3.44 -8.03 5.70
C GLY A 10 2.41 -8.18 6.82
N TYR A 11 1.95 -7.07 7.38
CA TYR A 11 0.88 -7.04 8.38
C TYR A 11 -0.28 -6.20 7.87
N HIS A 12 -1.49 -6.76 7.85
CA HIS A 12 -2.71 -6.07 7.42
C HIS A 12 -3.59 -5.75 8.61
N GLY A 13 -3.83 -4.47 8.86
CA GLY A 13 -4.81 -4.00 9.83
C GLY A 13 -6.23 -4.16 9.31
N CYS A 14 -7.11 -4.78 10.10
CA CYS A 14 -8.50 -5.03 9.72
C CYS A 14 -9.41 -5.18 10.94
N THR A 15 -10.64 -5.67 10.72
CA THR A 15 -11.55 -6.05 11.79
C THR A 15 -11.29 -7.47 12.27
N ALA A 16 -11.63 -7.78 13.53
CA ALA A 16 -11.56 -9.12 14.10
C ALA A 16 -12.37 -10.16 13.30
N ALA A 17 -13.48 -9.74 12.70
CA ALA A 17 -14.29 -10.57 11.80
C ALA A 17 -13.49 -10.97 10.55
N LEU A 18 -12.91 -9.99 9.84
CA LEU A 18 -12.11 -10.28 8.64
C LEU A 18 -10.88 -11.14 8.97
N ALA A 19 -10.19 -10.83 10.07
CA ALA A 19 -9.08 -11.64 10.53
C ALA A 19 -9.49 -13.10 10.79
N THR A 20 -10.67 -13.31 11.37
CA THR A 20 -11.21 -14.66 11.61
C THR A 20 -11.53 -15.38 10.30
N GLU A 21 -12.25 -14.73 9.38
CA GLU A 21 -12.59 -15.30 8.06
C GLU A 21 -11.34 -15.74 7.27
N ILE A 22 -10.30 -14.91 7.27
CA ILE A 22 -9.05 -15.19 6.54
C ILE A 22 -8.28 -16.34 7.22
N MET A 23 -8.19 -16.32 8.55
CA MET A 23 -7.42 -17.31 9.31
C MET A 23 -8.09 -18.68 9.34
N SER A 24 -9.43 -18.75 9.30
CA SER A 24 -10.18 -20.01 9.22
C SER A 24 -10.21 -20.60 7.80
N GLY A 25 -9.86 -19.79 6.79
CA GLY A 25 -9.97 -20.16 5.38
C GLY A 25 -11.39 -20.02 4.81
N GLU A 26 -12.36 -19.54 5.61
CA GLU A 26 -13.71 -19.19 5.11
C GLU A 26 -13.63 -18.17 3.98
N ARG A 27 -12.71 -17.20 4.10
CA ARG A 27 -12.30 -16.32 3.02
C ARG A 27 -10.94 -16.77 2.49
N PRO A 28 -10.87 -17.43 1.32
CA PRO A 28 -9.59 -17.76 0.72
C PRO A 28 -8.86 -16.48 0.27
N ILE A 29 -7.52 -16.54 0.24
CA ILE A 29 -6.64 -15.40 -0.09
C ILE A 29 -7.01 -14.76 -1.44
N ASN A 30 -7.40 -15.56 -2.44
CA ASN A 30 -7.81 -15.07 -3.75
C ASN A 30 -9.15 -14.29 -3.74
N ALA A 31 -9.95 -14.43 -2.68
CA ALA A 31 -11.19 -13.70 -2.44
C ALA A 31 -11.01 -12.54 -1.42
N TRP A 32 -9.77 -12.22 -1.04
CA TRP A 32 -9.46 -11.05 -0.24
C TRP A 32 -9.68 -9.79 -1.11
N PRO A 33 -10.64 -8.92 -0.75
CA PRO A 33 -10.94 -7.75 -1.57
C PRO A 33 -9.77 -6.75 -1.56
N PRO A 34 -9.23 -6.37 -2.73
CA PRO A 34 -8.27 -5.29 -2.80
C PRO A 34 -8.96 -3.94 -2.55
N SER A 35 -8.24 -3.01 -1.95
CA SER A 35 -8.64 -1.61 -1.90
C SER A 35 -8.59 -1.00 -3.31
N ARG A 36 -9.55 -0.13 -3.59
CA ARG A 36 -9.67 0.64 -4.84
C ARG A 36 -10.03 2.09 -4.54
N ASN A 37 -9.64 2.59 -3.37
CA ASN A 37 -9.98 3.96 -3.01
C ASN A 37 -9.13 4.91 -3.86
N PRO A 38 -9.69 6.06 -4.27
CA PRO A 38 -8.97 7.02 -5.11
C PRO A 38 -7.83 7.72 -4.37
N TYR A 39 -7.63 7.46 -3.08
CA TYR A 39 -6.66 8.11 -2.19
C TYR A 39 -5.67 7.14 -1.55
N ASP A 40 -5.66 5.87 -1.97
CA ASP A 40 -4.73 4.87 -1.47
C ASP A 40 -3.28 5.20 -1.88
N TRP A 41 -2.31 4.90 -1.01
CA TRP A 41 -0.95 5.43 -1.15
C TRP A 41 -0.15 4.85 -2.32
N LEU A 42 -0.52 3.65 -2.77
CA LEU A 42 0.25 2.85 -3.74
C LEU A 42 -0.65 2.31 -4.87
N GLY A 43 -1.78 2.95 -5.12
CA GLY A 43 -2.77 2.50 -6.10
C GLY A 43 -3.74 1.44 -5.57
N SER A 44 -4.32 0.63 -6.45
CA SER A 44 -5.25 -0.44 -6.05
C SER A 44 -4.49 -1.70 -5.59
N GLY A 45 -4.90 -2.31 -4.47
CA GLY A 45 -4.30 -3.55 -3.97
C GLY A 45 -4.69 -3.91 -2.53
N ILE A 46 -4.19 -5.04 -2.03
CA ILE A 46 -4.30 -5.45 -0.64
C ILE A 46 -3.08 -4.89 0.12
N TYR A 47 -3.34 -4.10 1.16
CA TYR A 47 -2.33 -3.28 1.82
C TYR A 47 -1.69 -3.97 3.03
N PHE A 48 -0.36 -3.89 3.14
CA PHE A 48 0.39 -4.44 4.27
C PHE A 48 1.49 -3.48 4.72
N TRP A 49 1.69 -3.36 6.04
CA TRP A 49 2.89 -2.77 6.61
C TRP A 49 4.00 -3.82 6.57
N GLU A 50 5.14 -3.48 5.94
CA GLU A 50 6.29 -4.37 5.85
C GLU A 50 7.02 -4.43 7.21
N HIS A 51 7.14 -5.62 7.78
CA HIS A 51 7.87 -5.90 9.03
C HIS A 51 7.41 -5.10 10.27
N ASP A 52 6.21 -4.50 10.26
CA ASP A 52 5.72 -3.65 11.35
C ASP A 52 4.30 -4.01 11.82
N PRO A 53 4.15 -5.02 12.70
CA PRO A 53 2.84 -5.36 13.28
C PRO A 53 2.30 -4.24 14.18
N GLY A 54 3.17 -3.44 14.79
CA GLY A 54 2.79 -2.36 15.70
C GLY A 54 2.09 -1.23 14.96
N ARG A 55 2.65 -0.78 13.84
CA ARG A 55 2.04 0.25 12.98
C ARG A 55 0.71 -0.23 12.39
N ALA A 56 0.64 -1.48 11.95
CA ALA A 56 -0.59 -2.10 11.45
C ALA A 56 -1.69 -2.14 12.51
N MET A 57 -1.35 -2.54 13.74
CA MET A 57 -2.30 -2.58 14.85
C MET A 57 -2.74 -1.17 15.24
N LYS A 58 -1.81 -0.21 15.34
CA LYS A 58 -2.13 1.19 15.66
C LYS A 58 -3.13 1.77 14.66
N TRP A 59 -2.90 1.56 13.36
CA TRP A 59 -3.84 1.98 12.32
C TRP A 59 -5.20 1.30 12.46
N ALA A 60 -5.22 -0.01 12.70
CA ALA A 60 -6.47 -0.76 12.87
C ALA A 60 -7.27 -0.26 14.08
N GLN A 61 -6.59 0.03 15.20
CA GLN A 61 -7.21 0.59 16.41
C GLN A 61 -7.82 1.98 16.15
N GLN A 62 -7.10 2.86 15.44
CA GLN A 62 -7.63 4.17 15.04
C GLN A 62 -8.87 4.03 14.15
N ARG A 63 -8.89 3.04 13.26
CA ARG A 63 -9.95 2.89 12.25
C ARG A 63 -11.19 2.11 12.74
N TYR A 64 -10.98 1.10 13.60
CA TYR A 64 -11.99 0.11 13.99
C TYR A 64 -12.19 -0.02 15.51
N GLY A 65 -11.42 0.70 16.32
CA GLY A 65 -11.55 0.69 17.78
C GLY A 65 -11.40 -0.70 18.38
N SER A 66 -12.39 -1.11 19.19
CA SER A 66 -12.41 -2.43 19.86
C SER A 66 -12.48 -3.62 18.89
N SER A 67 -12.89 -3.39 17.65
CA SER A 67 -12.93 -4.44 16.62
C SER A 67 -11.61 -4.60 15.88
N ALA A 68 -10.56 -3.85 16.22
CA ALA A 68 -9.28 -3.91 15.54
C ALA A 68 -8.59 -5.27 15.68
N ALA A 69 -8.05 -5.75 14.57
CA ALA A 69 -7.20 -6.94 14.51
C ALA A 69 -6.14 -6.76 13.43
N ILE A 70 -5.15 -7.67 13.42
CA ILE A 70 -4.14 -7.75 12.36
C ILE A 70 -4.03 -9.18 11.84
N VAL A 71 -3.72 -9.31 10.56
CA VAL A 71 -3.33 -10.56 9.89
C VAL A 71 -1.89 -10.42 9.41
N GLY A 72 -1.04 -11.38 9.77
CA GLY A 72 0.31 -11.50 9.20
C GLY A 72 0.26 -12.26 7.87
N ALA A 73 1.13 -11.89 6.93
CA ALA A 73 1.22 -12.50 5.62
C ALA A 73 2.67 -12.70 5.20
N ILE A 74 2.96 -13.81 4.54
CA ILE A 74 4.23 -14.05 3.83
C ILE A 74 4.01 -13.61 2.39
N ILE A 75 4.68 -12.54 1.98
CA ILE A 75 4.49 -11.92 0.67
C ILE A 75 5.73 -12.15 -0.19
N GLN A 76 5.55 -12.82 -1.32
CA GLN A 76 6.52 -12.86 -2.38
C GLN A 76 6.39 -11.62 -3.27
N LEU A 77 7.41 -10.77 -3.27
CA LEU A 77 7.37 -9.50 -4.00
C LEU A 77 7.29 -9.68 -5.53
N GLY A 78 7.82 -10.81 -6.05
CA GLY A 78 7.74 -11.15 -7.48
C GLY A 78 8.22 -10.00 -8.37
N ARG A 79 7.44 -9.68 -9.42
CA ARG A 79 7.64 -8.45 -10.20
C ARG A 79 7.11 -7.25 -9.40
N CYS A 80 7.97 -6.69 -8.56
CA CYS A 80 7.67 -5.57 -7.67
C CYS A 80 7.97 -4.23 -8.34
N PHE A 81 7.00 -3.32 -8.32
CA PHE A 81 7.23 -1.90 -8.60
C PHE A 81 7.72 -1.26 -7.30
N ASP A 82 9.04 -1.31 -7.07
CA ASP A 82 9.67 -0.85 -5.83
C ASP A 82 10.04 0.63 -5.93
N LEU A 83 9.26 1.51 -5.31
CA LEU A 83 9.48 2.96 -5.32
C LEU A 83 10.70 3.40 -4.50
N LEU A 84 11.44 2.47 -3.89
CA LEU A 84 12.77 2.75 -3.35
C LEU A 84 13.87 2.68 -4.42
N ASP A 85 13.54 2.18 -5.61
CA ASP A 85 14.42 2.14 -6.78
C ASP A 85 14.21 3.39 -7.66
N VAL A 86 15.33 4.00 -8.06
CA VAL A 86 15.32 5.18 -8.93
C VAL A 86 14.77 4.85 -10.33
N ASP A 87 14.96 3.63 -10.81
CA ASP A 87 14.46 3.19 -12.11
C ASP A 87 12.93 3.13 -12.13
N PHE A 88 12.30 2.69 -11.03
CA PHE A 88 10.83 2.65 -10.94
C PHE A 88 10.23 4.03 -10.67
N THR A 89 10.86 4.85 -9.82
CA THR A 89 10.38 6.22 -9.59
C THR A 89 10.48 7.11 -10.83
N SER A 90 11.49 6.90 -11.69
CA SER A 90 11.62 7.61 -12.97
C SER A 90 10.41 7.40 -13.92
N LYS A 91 9.66 6.30 -13.75
CA LYS A 91 8.48 5.96 -14.57
C LYS A 91 7.22 6.74 -14.18
N LEU A 92 7.21 7.40 -13.02
CA LEU A 92 6.03 8.13 -12.54
C LEU A 92 5.80 9.45 -13.27
N LEU A 93 6.87 10.17 -13.65
CA LEU A 93 6.75 11.46 -14.31
C LEU A 93 6.05 11.36 -15.68
N PRO A 94 6.44 10.44 -16.59
CA PRO A 94 5.72 10.25 -17.85
C PRO A 94 4.23 9.91 -17.65
N ALA A 95 3.91 9.08 -16.65
CA ALA A 95 2.52 8.75 -16.34
C ALA A 95 1.73 9.97 -15.83
N TYR A 96 2.35 10.82 -15.02
CA TYR A 96 1.76 12.08 -14.57
C TYR A 96 1.51 13.04 -15.74
N GLU A 97 2.48 13.20 -16.64
CA GLU A 97 2.37 14.10 -17.79
C GLU A 97 1.22 13.68 -18.72
N GLN A 98 1.07 12.38 -18.96
CA GLN A 98 -0.06 11.83 -19.71
C GLN A 98 -1.40 12.13 -19.00
N GLU A 99 -1.51 11.83 -17.72
CA GLU A 99 -2.73 12.11 -16.93
C GLU A 99 -3.08 13.61 -16.92
N LYS A 100 -2.07 14.48 -16.86
CA LYS A 100 -2.24 15.93 -16.94
C LYS A 100 -2.75 16.34 -18.32
N GLN A 101 -2.16 15.85 -19.39
CA GLN A 101 -2.59 16.16 -20.75
C GLN A 101 -4.04 15.72 -20.99
N GLU A 102 -4.40 14.51 -20.56
CA GLU A 102 -5.78 13.99 -20.67
C GLU A 102 -6.78 14.80 -19.83
N ALA A 103 -6.37 15.27 -18.64
CA ALA A 103 -7.19 16.16 -17.83
C ALA A 103 -7.39 17.52 -18.51
N ASP A 104 -6.33 18.12 -19.04
CA ASP A 104 -6.34 19.41 -19.72
C ASP A 104 -7.25 19.36 -20.98
N VAL A 105 -7.12 18.33 -21.82
CA VAL A 105 -7.98 18.11 -23.00
C VAL A 105 -9.45 17.93 -22.61
N ALA A 106 -9.72 17.25 -21.49
CA ALA A 106 -11.06 17.04 -20.99
C ALA A 106 -11.64 18.24 -20.21
N GLY A 107 -10.90 19.34 -20.06
CA GLY A 107 -11.31 20.48 -19.23
C GLY A 107 -11.47 20.15 -17.74
N ARG A 108 -10.80 19.10 -17.26
CA ARG A 108 -10.83 18.62 -15.87
C ARG A 108 -9.56 19.05 -15.14
N ARG A 109 -9.66 19.19 -13.81
CA ARG A 109 -8.49 19.38 -12.95
C ARG A 109 -8.04 18.02 -12.41
N LEU A 110 -6.73 17.80 -12.39
CA LEU A 110 -6.17 16.68 -11.63
C LEU A 110 -6.46 16.84 -10.14
N PRO A 111 -6.65 15.72 -9.41
CA PRO A 111 -6.76 15.79 -7.97
C PRO A 111 -5.42 16.23 -7.36
N THR A 112 -5.46 16.67 -6.11
CA THR A 112 -4.28 17.00 -5.32
C THR A 112 -4.15 16.05 -4.13
N ASN A 113 -2.92 15.77 -3.72
CA ASN A 113 -2.68 15.10 -2.45
C ASN A 113 -3.11 16.03 -1.32
N ARG A 114 -3.81 15.48 -0.32
CA ARG A 114 -4.22 16.22 0.88
C ARG A 114 -3.18 16.05 1.98
N GLY A 115 -2.87 17.17 2.63
CA GLY A 115 -1.93 17.25 3.74
C GLY A 115 -2.55 16.84 5.07
N ARG A 116 -1.72 16.88 6.11
CA ARG A 116 -1.82 16.23 7.42
C ARG A 116 -3.01 16.56 8.34
N ASP A 117 -3.87 17.51 7.97
CA ASP A 117 -4.94 17.99 8.85
C ASP A 117 -6.15 17.05 8.90
N ASP A 118 -6.24 16.09 7.96
CA ASP A 118 -7.07 14.92 8.07
C ASP A 118 -6.17 13.69 8.33
N ASP A 119 -6.41 12.95 9.42
CA ASP A 119 -5.69 11.74 9.86
C ASP A 119 -5.56 10.61 8.79
N VAL A 120 -6.04 10.83 7.57
CA VAL A 120 -6.06 9.90 6.44
C VAL A 120 -5.13 10.36 5.28
N GLY A 121 -4.67 11.62 5.28
CA GLY A 121 -3.64 12.13 4.35
C GLY A 121 -3.83 11.69 2.91
N GLY A 122 -5.02 11.89 2.34
CA GLY A 122 -5.43 11.24 1.09
C GLY A 122 -4.47 11.52 -0.08
N ARG A 123 -3.90 10.46 -0.66
CA ARG A 123 -2.89 10.52 -1.73
C ARG A 123 -3.53 10.46 -3.12
N TYR A 124 -4.48 11.36 -3.40
CA TYR A 124 -5.30 11.25 -4.62
C TYR A 124 -4.51 11.36 -5.92
N LEU A 125 -3.53 12.26 -5.97
CA LEU A 125 -2.69 12.40 -7.16
C LEU A 125 -1.75 11.20 -7.28
N ASP A 126 -1.11 10.78 -6.18
CA ASP A 126 -0.18 9.65 -6.22
C ASP A 126 -0.91 8.35 -6.60
N CYS A 127 -2.06 8.07 -6.00
CA CYS A 127 -2.90 6.91 -6.33
C CYS A 127 -3.23 6.88 -7.82
N ARG A 128 -3.63 8.02 -8.37
CA ARG A 128 -3.99 8.16 -9.78
C ARG A 128 -2.79 7.91 -10.69
N VAL A 129 -1.66 8.57 -10.43
CA VAL A 129 -0.44 8.44 -11.24
C VAL A 129 0.13 7.02 -11.17
N ILE A 130 0.17 6.41 -9.97
CA ILE A 130 0.64 5.03 -9.80
C ILE A 130 -0.27 4.07 -10.56
N ASN A 131 -1.60 4.20 -10.43
CA ASN A 131 -2.52 3.34 -11.17
C ASN A 131 -2.36 3.50 -12.69
N ALA A 132 -2.20 4.73 -13.21
CA ALA A 132 -1.97 4.99 -14.64
C ALA A 132 -0.65 4.35 -15.11
N CYS A 133 0.44 4.54 -14.36
CA CYS A 133 1.74 3.95 -14.65
C CYS A 133 1.65 2.41 -14.71
N LEU A 134 0.94 1.80 -13.76
CA LEU A 134 0.79 0.34 -13.68
C LEU A 134 -0.25 -0.23 -14.66
N GLN A 135 -1.12 0.60 -15.24
CA GLN A 135 -1.95 0.23 -16.38
C GLN A 135 -1.11 0.15 -17.66
N ALA A 136 -0.20 1.11 -17.86
CA ALA A 136 0.76 1.08 -18.97
C ALA A 136 1.82 -0.02 -18.81
N LEU A 137 2.11 -0.44 -17.57
CA LEU A 137 3.09 -1.48 -17.24
C LEU A 137 2.43 -2.65 -16.46
N PRO A 138 1.58 -3.46 -17.12
CA PRO A 138 0.69 -4.41 -16.46
C PRO A 138 1.41 -5.60 -15.82
N SER A 139 2.74 -5.71 -15.96
CA SER A 139 3.52 -6.84 -15.44
C SER A 139 3.65 -6.84 -13.91
N PHE A 140 3.51 -5.71 -13.23
CA PHE A 140 3.81 -5.61 -11.79
C PHE A 140 2.70 -6.21 -10.91
N GLN A 141 3.10 -7.07 -10.00
CA GLN A 141 2.22 -7.83 -9.10
C GLN A 141 2.11 -7.21 -7.70
N VAL A 142 3.14 -6.46 -7.31
CA VAL A 142 3.26 -5.79 -6.02
C VAL A 142 3.79 -4.39 -6.23
N VAL A 143 3.32 -3.44 -5.42
CA VAL A 143 3.89 -2.09 -5.32
C VAL A 143 4.43 -1.93 -3.91
N ARG A 144 5.63 -1.39 -3.78
CA ARG A 144 6.30 -1.18 -2.49
C ARG A 144 6.79 0.26 -2.43
N GLY A 145 6.59 0.94 -1.30
CA GLY A 145 7.03 2.32 -1.11
C GLY A 145 7.34 2.64 0.34
N ALA A 146 8.30 3.54 0.54
CA ALA A 146 8.66 4.06 1.86
C ALA A 146 8.04 5.43 2.06
N PHE A 147 7.46 5.65 3.25
CA PHE A 147 6.76 6.88 3.57
C PHE A 147 7.28 7.47 4.86
N ARG A 148 7.52 8.78 4.83
CA ARG A 148 7.79 9.58 6.03
C ARG A 148 6.45 10.03 6.61
N GLU A 149 6.16 9.57 7.82
CA GLU A 149 4.87 9.82 8.48
C GLU A 149 5.08 10.08 9.98
N GLY A 150 4.16 10.83 10.58
CA GLY A 150 4.24 11.26 11.97
C GLY A 150 5.08 12.51 12.14
N GLU A 151 5.34 12.92 13.38
CA GLU A 151 6.25 14.04 13.68
C GLU A 151 7.71 13.57 13.62
N PRO A 152 8.67 14.49 13.42
CA PRO A 152 10.06 14.22 13.78
C PRO A 152 10.17 13.62 15.19
N ALA A 153 11.03 12.61 15.34
CA ALA A 153 11.25 11.95 16.63
C ALA A 153 11.91 12.87 17.67
N PHE A 154 12.58 13.93 17.20
CA PHE A 154 13.25 14.96 17.99
C PHE A 154 13.31 16.28 17.18
N PRO A 155 13.50 17.45 17.81
CA PRO A 155 13.57 18.74 17.11
C PRO A 155 14.57 18.73 15.96
N SER A 156 14.18 19.34 14.83
CA SER A 156 14.91 19.36 13.53
C SER A 156 15.25 18.00 12.88
N GLY A 157 14.86 16.90 13.51
CA GLY A 157 15.15 15.54 13.04
C GLY A 157 14.51 15.21 11.68
N GLN A 158 15.18 14.33 10.93
CA GLN A 158 14.65 13.76 9.68
C GLN A 158 14.15 12.31 9.84
N ILE A 159 14.17 11.79 11.08
CA ILE A 159 13.61 10.48 11.45
C ILE A 159 12.21 10.74 12.00
N PHE A 160 11.18 10.17 11.37
CA PHE A 160 9.79 10.42 11.73
C PHE A 160 9.19 9.22 12.44
N ARG A 161 8.39 9.48 13.48
CA ARG A 161 7.90 8.48 14.45
C ARG A 161 7.06 7.36 13.86
N GLU A 162 6.49 7.55 12.68
CA GLU A 162 5.57 6.60 12.04
C GLU A 162 6.01 6.25 10.62
N SER A 163 7.28 6.56 10.28
CA SER A 163 7.85 6.16 9.00
C SER A 163 7.75 4.66 8.82
N HIS A 164 7.30 4.22 7.65
CA HIS A 164 7.09 2.81 7.37
C HIS A 164 7.27 2.50 5.90
N ILE A 165 7.42 1.21 5.59
CA ILE A 165 7.29 0.69 4.23
C ILE A 165 5.89 0.10 4.11
N GLN A 166 5.17 0.54 3.09
CA GLN A 166 3.86 0.01 2.73
C GLN A 166 4.00 -0.86 1.48
N ILE A 167 3.21 -1.93 1.43
CA ILE A 167 3.10 -2.83 0.30
C ILE A 167 1.63 -2.85 -0.15
N ALA A 168 1.39 -2.72 -1.45
CA ALA A 168 0.11 -3.02 -2.07
C ALA A 168 0.25 -4.24 -2.99
N VAL A 169 -0.35 -5.35 -2.60
CA VAL A 169 -0.40 -6.57 -3.41
C VAL A 169 -1.54 -6.47 -4.40
N ARG A 170 -1.22 -6.44 -5.70
CA ARG A 170 -2.19 -6.38 -6.80
C ARG A 170 -2.64 -7.77 -7.26
N ASP A 171 -1.73 -8.74 -7.15
CA ASP A 171 -1.96 -10.13 -7.50
C ASP A 171 -1.95 -10.98 -6.22
N PRO A 172 -3.11 -11.50 -5.76
CA PRO A 172 -3.19 -12.28 -4.52
C PRO A 172 -2.30 -13.53 -4.51
N ARG A 173 -1.84 -14.02 -5.67
CA ARG A 173 -0.88 -15.14 -5.76
C ARG A 173 0.49 -14.80 -5.15
N CYS A 174 0.78 -13.53 -4.92
CA CYS A 174 1.96 -13.08 -4.18
C CYS A 174 1.85 -13.30 -2.67
N ILE A 175 0.66 -13.55 -2.13
CA ILE A 175 0.47 -13.90 -0.72
C ILE A 175 0.60 -15.42 -0.60
N LEU A 176 1.75 -15.89 -0.13
CA LEU A 176 2.08 -17.31 -0.03
C LEU A 176 1.38 -17.99 1.15
N GLY A 177 1.04 -17.22 2.18
CA GLY A 177 0.36 -17.70 3.37
C GLY A 177 0.05 -16.58 4.34
N VAL A 178 -0.83 -16.86 5.29
CA VAL A 178 -1.27 -15.96 6.35
C VAL A 178 -1.05 -16.61 7.72
N PHE A 179 -0.85 -15.78 8.75
CA PHE A 179 -0.66 -16.24 10.12
C PHE A 179 -1.24 -15.22 11.11
N ARG A 180 -1.54 -15.68 12.33
CA ARG A 180 -1.87 -14.80 13.45
C ARG A 180 -0.57 -14.29 14.07
N PRO A 181 -0.30 -12.97 14.06
CA PRO A 181 0.89 -12.42 14.70
C PRO A 181 0.85 -12.67 16.22
N THR A 182 2.00 -13.03 16.79
CA THR A 182 2.19 -13.22 18.24
C THR A 182 2.53 -11.92 18.93
#